data_AF-A0A1C2AVT2-F1
#
_entry.id   AF-A0A1C2AVT2-F1
#
_cell.length_a   1.000
_cell.length_b   1.000
_cell.length_c   1.000
_cell.angle_alpha   90.00
_cell.angle_beta   90.00
_cell.angle_gamma   90.00
#
_symmetry.space_group_name_H-M   'P 1'
#
loop_
_entity.id
_entity.type
_entity.pdbx_description
1 polymer ?
#
loop_
_entity_poly.entity_id
_entity_poly.type
_entity_poly.pdbx_seq_one_letter_code
_entity_poly.pdbx_strand_id
1 'polypeptide(L)'
;INKDNYELFMNDFKNAYGLDGDQLSFLSYDLIGLVYFLIYENDFKISKKIFYKKNKFKGKIGVFEISKNTITHQLNFYSIEDKKFKKIF
;
A
#
# COMPACT_ATOMS: atom_id res chain seq x y z
N ILE A 1 3.05 9.20 -0.83
CA ILE A 1 3.52 7.86 -0.39
C ILE A 1 4.32 8.02 0.91
N ASN A 2 4.28 7.08 1.85
CA ASN A 2 5.22 7.08 2.98
C ASN A 2 6.63 6.76 2.45
N LYS A 3 7.55 7.72 2.53
CA LYS A 3 8.88 7.63 1.92
C LYS A 3 9.73 6.51 2.54
N ASP A 4 9.73 6.42 3.87
CA ASP A 4 10.53 5.43 4.59
C ASP A 4 10.08 4.01 4.24
N ASN A 5 8.78 3.76 4.20
CA ASN A 5 8.23 2.46 3.78
C ASN A 5 8.56 2.14 2.32
N TYR A 6 8.59 3.14 1.45
CA TYR A 6 8.94 2.97 0.04
C TYR A 6 10.41 2.56 -0.10
N GLU A 7 11.33 3.28 0.54
CA GLU A 7 12.76 2.98 0.50
C GLU A 7 13.07 1.61 1.09
N LEU A 8 12.44 1.26 2.23
CA LEU A 8 12.56 -0.07 2.82
C LEU A 8 12.08 -1.16 1.88
N PHE A 9 10.91 -0.98 1.26
CA PHE A 9 10.40 -1.94 0.29
C PHE A 9 11.34 -2.12 -0.91
N MET A 10 11.92 -1.03 -1.44
CA MET A 10 12.84 -1.14 -2.58
C MET A 10 14.08 -1.95 -2.22
N ASN A 11 14.62 -1.76 -1.02
CA ASN A 11 15.73 -2.56 -0.53
C ASN A 11 15.32 -4.04 -0.35
N ASP A 12 14.18 -4.31 0.28
CA ASP A 12 13.66 -5.67 0.48
C ASP A 12 13.44 -6.38 -0.86
N PHE A 13 12.83 -5.68 -1.82
CA PHE A 13 12.53 -6.20 -3.15
C PHE A 13 13.82 -6.54 -3.91
N LYS A 14 14.81 -5.64 -3.88
CA LYS A 14 16.12 -5.88 -4.50
C LYS A 14 16.84 -7.07 -3.87
N ASN A 15 16.81 -7.20 -2.55
CA ASN A 15 17.45 -8.31 -1.86
C ASN A 15 16.75 -9.65 -2.14
N ALA A 16 15.42 -9.66 -2.27
CA ALA A 16 14.66 -10.87 -2.53
C ALA A 16 14.74 -11.36 -3.98
N TYR A 17 14.77 -10.43 -4.94
CA TYR A 17 14.61 -10.75 -6.37
C TYR A 17 15.81 -10.39 -7.24
N GLY A 18 16.78 -9.64 -6.72
CA GLY A 18 17.92 -9.13 -7.50
C GLY A 18 17.55 -8.05 -8.53
N LEU A 19 16.33 -7.52 -8.47
CA LEU A 19 15.78 -6.53 -9.40
C LEU A 19 15.43 -5.25 -8.65
N ASP A 20 15.54 -4.09 -9.30
CA ASP A 20 15.05 -2.84 -8.72
C ASP A 20 13.51 -2.84 -8.75
N GLY A 21 12.91 -2.57 -7.59
CA GLY A 21 11.48 -2.32 -7.50
C GLY A 21 11.14 -0.91 -8.00
N ASP A 22 9.84 -0.70 -8.22
CA ASP A 22 9.27 0.60 -8.58
C ASP A 22 7.92 0.83 -7.87
N GLN A 23 7.28 1.97 -8.18
CA GLN A 23 5.98 2.29 -7.61
C GLN A 23 4.89 1.26 -7.95
N LEU A 24 4.95 0.61 -9.13
CA LEU A 24 4.00 -0.41 -9.53
C LEU A 24 4.15 -1.68 -8.70
N SER A 25 5.38 -2.13 -8.48
CA SER A 25 5.69 -3.27 -7.61
C SER A 25 5.27 -3.00 -6.16
N PHE A 26 5.48 -1.78 -5.67
CA PHE A 26 5.07 -1.38 -4.33
C PHE A 26 3.55 -1.36 -4.16
N LEU A 27 2.82 -0.83 -5.15
CA LEU A 27 1.36 -0.85 -5.15
C LEU A 27 0.82 -2.29 -5.25
N SER A 28 1.44 -3.10 -6.09
CA SER A 28 1.04 -4.50 -6.30
C SER A 28 1.22 -5.33 -5.03
N TYR A 29 2.29 -5.09 -4.28
CA TYR A 29 2.54 -5.75 -2.99
C TYR A 29 1.38 -5.54 -2.01
N ASP A 30 0.93 -4.28 -1.85
CA ASP A 30 -0.20 -3.97 -0.99
C ASP A 30 -1.53 -4.54 -1.51
N LEU A 31 -1.74 -4.57 -2.83
CA LEU A 31 -2.95 -5.12 -3.43
C LEU A 31 -3.06 -6.65 -3.20
N ILE A 32 -1.95 -7.39 -3.35
CA ILE A 32 -1.92 -8.82 -3.06
C ILE A 32 -2.16 -9.07 -1.57
N GLY A 33 -1.51 -8.29 -0.70
CA GLY A 33 -1.73 -8.36 0.75
C GLY A 33 -3.18 -8.09 1.14
N LEU A 34 -3.82 -7.11 0.51
CA LEU A 34 -5.24 -6.82 0.68
C LEU A 34 -6.12 -7.99 0.27
N VAL A 35 -5.91 -8.57 -0.93
CA VAL A 35 -6.69 -9.72 -1.41
C VAL A 35 -6.57 -10.89 -0.44
N TYR A 36 -5.34 -11.19 0.00
CA TYR A 36 -5.09 -12.24 0.99
C TYR A 36 -5.83 -11.96 2.32
N PHE A 37 -5.70 -10.75 2.85
CA PHE A 37 -6.37 -10.34 4.09
C PHE A 37 -7.89 -10.49 4.01
N LEU A 38 -8.51 -10.04 2.91
CA LEU A 38 -9.96 -10.11 2.72
C LEU A 38 -10.46 -11.56 2.65
N ILE A 39 -9.71 -12.42 1.95
CA ILE A 39 -10.05 -13.85 1.82
C ILE A 39 -9.88 -14.54 3.19
N TYR A 40 -8.81 -14.23 3.93
CA TYR A 40 -8.54 -14.75 5.27
C TYR A 40 -9.68 -14.40 6.25
N GLU A 41 -10.11 -13.14 6.29
CA GLU A 41 -11.23 -12.67 7.14
C GLU A 41 -12.59 -13.29 6.77
N ASN A 42 -12.68 -13.98 5.64
CA ASN A 42 -13.88 -14.63 5.15
C ASN A 42 -13.73 -16.15 5.05
N ASP A 43 -12.93 -16.76 5.94
CA ASP A 43 -12.67 -18.21 6.01
C ASP A 43 -12.22 -18.81 4.66
N PHE A 44 -11.39 -18.07 3.94
CA PHE A 44 -10.93 -18.41 2.60
C PHE A 44 -12.03 -18.56 1.54
N LYS A 45 -13.25 -18.11 1.82
CA LYS A 45 -14.36 -18.11 0.86
C LYS A 45 -14.32 -16.84 0.03
N ILE A 46 -14.35 -16.97 -1.29
CA ILE A 46 -14.35 -15.81 -2.19
C ILE A 46 -15.78 -15.27 -2.32
N SER A 47 -15.98 -13.98 -2.04
CA SER A 47 -17.28 -13.32 -2.16
C SER A 47 -17.11 -11.84 -2.53
N LYS A 48 -17.97 -11.34 -3.43
CA LYS A 48 -17.98 -9.90 -3.77
C LYS A 48 -18.40 -9.01 -2.58
N LYS A 49 -19.07 -9.59 -1.57
CA LYS A 49 -19.54 -8.85 -0.38
C LYS A 49 -18.41 -8.47 0.58
N ILE A 50 -17.22 -9.06 0.46
CA ILE A 50 -16.13 -8.86 1.42
C ILE A 50 -15.63 -7.41 1.38
N PHE A 51 -15.61 -6.79 0.20
CA PHE A 51 -15.21 -5.38 0.00
C PHE A 51 -16.18 -4.36 0.61
N TYR A 52 -17.37 -4.77 1.05
CA TYR A 52 -18.39 -3.86 1.60
C TYR A 52 -18.40 -3.81 3.14
N LYS A 53 -17.76 -4.77 3.82
CA LYS A 53 -17.79 -4.87 5.30
C LYS A 53 -16.77 -3.95 5.98
N LYS A 54 -15.57 -3.84 5.41
CA LYS A 54 -14.48 -2.99 5.89
C LYS A 54 -13.93 -2.23 4.70
N ASN A 55 -13.92 -0.91 4.81
CA ASN A 55 -13.57 -0.03 3.71
C ASN A 55 -12.27 0.74 3.96
N LYS A 56 -11.55 0.52 5.08
CA LYS A 56 -10.31 1.24 5.41
C LYS A 56 -9.20 0.27 5.80
N PHE A 57 -8.04 0.46 5.19
CA PHE A 57 -6.89 -0.43 5.29
C PHE A 57 -5.60 0.38 5.44
N LYS A 58 -4.58 -0.25 6.01
CA LYS A 58 -3.23 0.31 6.15
C LYS A 58 -2.23 -0.67 5.55
N GLY A 59 -1.74 -0.34 4.37
CA GLY A 59 -0.65 -1.06 3.70
C GLY A 59 0.70 -0.37 3.89
N LYS A 60 1.74 -0.85 3.20
CA LYS A 60 3.04 -0.18 3.17
C LYS A 60 2.94 1.20 2.51
N ILE A 61 2.10 1.36 1.48
CA ILE A 61 1.87 2.62 0.76
C ILE A 61 1.25 3.71 1.64
N GLY A 62 0.54 3.30 2.68
CA GLY A 62 -0.18 4.17 3.61
C GLY A 62 -1.60 3.68 3.85
N VAL A 63 -2.44 4.61 4.30
CA VAL A 63 -3.86 4.37 4.53
C VAL A 63 -4.61 4.51 3.21
N PHE A 64 -5.47 3.55 2.90
CA PHE A 64 -6.35 3.61 1.74
C PHE A 64 -7.75 3.12 2.10
N GLU A 65 -8.73 3.62 1.37
CA GLU A 65 -10.13 3.27 1.54
C GLU A 65 -10.71 2.69 0.25
N ILE A 66 -11.61 1.72 0.37
CA ILE A 66 -12.28 1.04 -0.74
C ILE A 66 -13.78 1.29 -0.63
N SER A 67 -14.34 2.02 -1.57
CA SER A 67 -15.77 2.32 -1.61
C SER A 67 -16.27 2.28 -3.04
N LYS A 68 -17.37 1.56 -3.29
CA LYS A 68 -17.98 1.44 -4.64
C LYS A 68 -16.95 1.09 -5.72
N ASN A 69 -16.08 0.12 -5.44
CA ASN A 69 -14.98 -0.33 -6.32
C ASN A 69 -13.92 0.75 -6.65
N THR A 70 -13.93 1.88 -5.94
CA THR A 70 -12.90 2.92 -6.02
C THR A 70 -11.98 2.81 -4.83
N ILE A 71 -10.67 2.87 -5.08
CA ILE A 71 -9.64 2.92 -4.04
C ILE A 71 -9.16 4.37 -3.92
N THR A 72 -9.30 4.96 -2.73
CA THR A 72 -8.76 6.29 -2.42
C THR A 72 -7.59 6.14 -1.46
N HIS A 73 -6.50 6.87 -1.70
CA HIS A 73 -5.31 6.83 -0.88
C HIS A 73 -5.16 8.12 -0.09
N GLN A 74 -4.82 8.02 1.19
CA GLN A 74 -4.37 9.17 1.96
C GLN A 74 -2.94 9.52 1.52
N LEU A 75 -2.79 10.70 0.92
CA LEU A 75 -1.49 11.18 0.47
C LEU A 75 -0.67 11.70 1.65
N ASN A 76 0.65 11.52 1.53
CA ASN A 76 1.61 12.19 2.40
C ASN A 76 2.24 13.32 1.59
N PHE A 77 2.33 14.52 2.17
CA PHE A 77 2.90 15.69 1.54
C PHE A 77 4.29 15.97 2.09
N TYR A 78 5.20 16.40 1.22
CA TYR A 78 6.59 16.70 1.57
C TYR A 78 6.97 18.07 1.03
N SER A 79 7.69 18.86 1.82
CA SER A 79 8.40 20.06 1.39
C SER A 79 9.86 19.70 1.05
N ILE A 80 10.48 20.51 0.21
CA ILE A 80 11.93 20.48 0.01
C ILE A 80 12.50 21.66 0.81
N GLU A 81 13.23 21.35 1.87
CA GLU A 81 13.94 22.29 2.73
C GLU A 81 15.39 21.81 2.86
N ASP A 82 16.37 22.71 2.67
CA ASP A 82 17.80 22.37 2.76
C ASP A 82 18.21 21.13 1.93
N LYS A 83 17.65 21.01 0.71
CA LYS A 83 17.84 19.87 -0.21
C LYS A 83 17.39 18.51 0.37
N LYS A 84 16.55 18.51 1.40
CA LYS A 84 15.99 17.31 2.02
C LYS A 84 14.47 17.32 1.88
N PHE A 85 13.90 16.12 1.73
CA PHE A 85 12.46 15.93 1.85
C PHE A 85 12.07 15.98 3.32
N LYS A 86 11.16 16.90 3.66
CA LYS A 86 10.58 17.01 5.01
C LYS A 86 9.09 16.75 4.92
N LYS A 87 8.59 15.79 5.70
CA LYS A 87 7.16 15.46 5.72
C LYS A 87 6.36 16.61 6.36
N ILE A 88 5.31 17.05 5.69
CA ILE A 88 4.41 18.11 6.16
C ILE A 88 3.16 17.51 6.81
N PHE A 89 2.52 16.55 6.12
CA PHE A 89 1.31 15.84 6.52
C PHE A 89 1.36 14.38 6.08
#